data_AF-A0A3N8RKX4-F1
#
_entry.id   AF-A0A3N8RKX4-F1
#
_cell.length_a   1.000
_cell.length_b   1.000
_cell.length_c   1.000
_cell.angle_alpha   90.00
_cell.angle_beta   90.00
_cell.angle_gamma   90.00
#
_symmetry.space_group_name_H-M   'P 1'
#
loop_
_entity.id
_entity.type
_entity.pdbx_description
1 polymer ?
#
loop_
_entity_poly.entity_id
_entity_poly.type
_entity_poly.pdbx_seq_one_letter_code
_entity_poly.pdbx_strand_id
1 'polypeptide(L)'
;MRPLPRLHVDRLRAVALAVAAMLAACTITPPPSLHSILTIPSITRSGNLDQYRVEVAQRVAERNPSGMLHGIPQAMLRSLVVVAFTVDGSGRLVNASVYRSNGDSEAEALALASLRRSAPLPAPPSRLLDGNGRLELMEGWLFNDDGHFQLQSTASAQAQSID
;
A
#
# COMPACT_ATOMS: atom_id res chain seq x y z
N MET A 1 32.65 74.76 -19.68
CA MET A 1 32.62 73.49 -20.45
C MET A 1 32.33 72.33 -19.51
N ARG A 2 31.17 71.67 -19.61
CA ARG A 2 30.96 70.28 -19.15
C ARG A 2 31.22 69.38 -20.37
N PRO A 3 31.95 68.26 -20.24
CA PRO A 3 31.30 66.94 -20.08
C PRO A 3 32.09 65.99 -19.15
N LEU A 4 31.45 65.31 -18.18
CA LEU A 4 30.87 63.94 -18.18
C LEU A 4 31.77 62.91 -17.44
N PRO A 5 31.19 61.83 -16.89
CA PRO A 5 31.36 61.47 -15.49
C PRO A 5 32.09 60.13 -15.29
N ARG A 6 32.83 59.98 -14.20
CA ARG A 6 33.44 58.69 -13.79
C ARG A 6 32.60 57.96 -12.75
N LEU A 7 31.28 57.98 -12.92
CA LEU A 7 30.30 57.37 -12.00
C LEU A 7 30.17 55.84 -12.12
N HIS A 8 31.03 55.18 -12.90
CA HIS A 8 30.81 53.81 -13.37
C HIS A 8 31.72 52.73 -12.75
N VAL A 9 32.80 53.11 -12.06
CA VAL A 9 33.79 52.13 -11.55
C VAL A 9 33.48 51.72 -10.11
N ASP A 10 33.06 52.64 -9.25
CA ASP A 10 32.80 52.33 -7.83
C ASP A 10 31.50 51.55 -7.62
N ARG A 11 30.51 51.68 -8.51
CA ARG A 11 29.27 50.90 -8.44
C ARG A 11 29.50 49.42 -8.75
N LEU A 12 30.48 49.07 -9.59
CA LEU A 12 30.75 47.69 -9.94
C LEU A 12 31.40 46.90 -8.78
N ARG A 13 32.25 47.56 -7.97
CA ARG A 13 32.89 46.91 -6.81
C ARG A 13 31.93 46.73 -5.63
N ALA A 14 30.97 47.63 -5.44
CA ALA A 14 29.97 47.50 -4.38
C ALA A 14 28.97 46.35 -4.64
N VAL A 15 28.69 46.02 -5.90
CA VAL A 15 27.76 44.92 -6.25
C VAL A 15 28.42 43.55 -6.04
N ALA A 16 29.74 43.42 -6.21
CA ALA A 16 30.44 42.14 -6.07
C ALA A 16 30.47 41.60 -4.63
N LEU A 17 30.40 42.47 -3.61
CA LEU A 17 30.41 42.06 -2.20
C LEU A 17 29.01 41.75 -1.63
N ALA A 18 27.94 42.19 -2.29
CA ALA A 18 26.57 41.94 -1.84
C ALA A 18 26.00 40.58 -2.31
N VAL A 19 26.55 39.98 -3.36
CA VAL A 19 26.04 38.70 -3.91
C VAL A 19 26.59 37.48 -3.17
N ALA A 20 27.77 37.58 -2.52
CA ALA A 20 28.35 36.45 -1.78
C ALA A 20 27.66 36.14 -0.45
N ALA A 21 26.90 37.08 0.13
CA ALA A 21 26.19 36.86 1.40
C ALA A 21 24.79 36.23 1.23
N MET A 22 24.24 36.16 0.01
CA MET A 22 22.89 35.60 -0.24
C MET A 22 22.86 34.10 -0.58
N LEU A 23 23.99 33.39 -0.46
CA LEU A 23 24.05 31.94 -0.71
C LEU A 23 24.10 31.07 0.56
N ALA A 24 24.03 31.67 1.75
CA ALA A 24 24.13 30.96 3.04
C ALA A 24 22.82 30.92 3.86
N ALA A 25 21.67 31.24 3.27
CA ALA A 25 20.39 31.35 3.99
C ALA A 25 19.32 30.32 3.56
N CYS A 26 19.70 29.26 2.85
CA CYS A 26 18.86 28.07 2.75
C CYS A 26 19.28 27.07 3.83
N THR A 27 19.15 27.44 5.10
CA THR A 27 18.97 26.41 6.14
C THR A 27 17.65 25.73 5.84
N ILE A 28 17.71 24.65 5.05
CA ILE A 28 16.71 23.59 5.07
C ILE A 28 16.76 23.07 6.51
N THR A 29 15.97 23.67 7.39
CA THR A 29 15.61 23.05 8.67
C THR A 29 14.81 21.82 8.27
N PRO A 30 15.36 20.60 8.42
CA PRO A 30 14.52 19.42 8.26
C PRO A 30 13.37 19.61 9.26
N PRO A 31 12.09 19.41 8.87
CA PRO A 31 11.04 19.33 9.87
C PRO A 31 11.53 18.33 10.93
N PRO A 32 11.34 18.62 12.23
CA PRO A 32 11.74 17.69 13.27
C PRO A 32 11.18 16.33 12.88
N SER A 33 12.07 15.38 12.60
CA SER A 33 11.68 14.01 12.31
C SER A 33 10.84 13.59 13.48
N LEU A 34 9.52 13.56 13.30
CA LEU A 34 8.60 12.94 14.23
C LEU A 34 9.02 11.49 14.19
N HIS A 35 9.93 11.13 15.08
CA HIS A 35 10.21 9.75 15.41
C HIS A 35 8.84 9.21 15.80
N SER A 36 8.22 8.48 14.88
CA SER A 36 6.92 7.89 15.06
C SER A 36 7.02 7.04 16.31
N ILE A 37 6.54 7.55 17.45
CA ILE A 37 6.41 6.80 18.67
C ILE A 37 5.31 5.78 18.36
N LEU A 38 5.71 4.63 17.84
CA LEU A 38 4.86 3.45 17.68
C LEU A 38 4.39 3.09 19.09
N THR A 39 3.22 3.60 19.45
CA THR A 39 2.61 3.32 20.74
C THR A 39 2.20 1.85 20.73
N ILE A 40 2.52 1.11 21.80
CA ILE A 40 2.18 -0.32 22.01
C ILE A 40 0.77 -0.72 21.48
N PRO A 41 -0.33 0.04 21.71
CA PRO A 41 -1.66 -0.31 21.17
C PRO A 41 -1.72 -0.39 19.64
N SER A 42 -0.97 0.44 18.92
CA SER A 42 -0.93 0.42 17.45
C SER A 42 -0.26 -0.84 16.92
N ILE A 43 0.82 -1.30 17.58
CA ILE A 43 1.53 -2.54 17.21
C ILE A 43 0.61 -3.75 17.41
N THR A 44 -0.09 -3.82 18.56
CA THR A 44 -1.03 -4.92 18.82
C THR A 44 -2.21 -4.91 17.86
N ARG A 45 -2.71 -3.73 17.46
CA ARG A 45 -3.77 -3.62 16.45
C ARG A 45 -3.28 -4.11 15.09
N SER A 46 -2.10 -3.70 14.63
CA SER A 46 -1.52 -4.19 13.38
C SER A 46 -1.33 -5.71 13.38
N GLY A 47 -0.76 -6.27 14.46
CA GLY A 47 -0.60 -7.73 14.57
C GLY A 47 -1.92 -8.49 14.54
N ASN A 48 -2.98 -7.96 15.17
CA ASN A 48 -4.32 -8.55 15.09
C ASN A 48 -4.93 -8.43 13.68
N LEU A 49 -4.64 -7.34 12.96
CA LEU A 49 -5.11 -7.15 11.58
C LEU A 49 -4.44 -8.13 10.63
N ASP A 50 -3.12 -8.32 10.75
CA ASP A 50 -2.36 -9.26 9.93
C ASP A 50 -2.84 -10.69 10.15
N GLN A 51 -3.05 -11.08 11.41
CA GLN A 51 -3.62 -12.38 11.76
C GLN A 51 -5.02 -12.57 11.15
N TYR A 52 -5.88 -11.56 11.24
CA TYR A 52 -7.22 -11.65 10.66
C TYR A 52 -7.20 -11.74 9.12
N ARG A 53 -6.26 -11.06 8.45
CA ARG A 53 -6.04 -11.20 7.00
C ARG A 53 -5.67 -12.62 6.61
N VAL A 54 -4.79 -13.27 7.38
CA VAL A 54 -4.43 -14.68 7.17
C VAL A 54 -5.64 -15.60 7.32
N GLU A 55 -6.48 -15.39 8.35
CA GLU A 55 -7.70 -16.19 8.56
C GLU A 55 -8.71 -16.02 7.42
N VAL A 56 -8.88 -14.79 6.91
CA VAL A 56 -9.70 -14.54 5.72
C VAL A 56 -9.12 -15.24 4.50
N ALA A 57 -7.80 -15.17 4.30
CA ALA A 57 -7.14 -15.81 3.18
C ALA A 57 -7.28 -17.33 3.21
N GLN A 58 -7.12 -17.95 4.39
CA GLN A 58 -7.38 -19.38 4.58
C GLN A 58 -8.83 -19.74 4.26
N ARG A 59 -9.80 -18.96 4.74
CA ARG A 59 -11.22 -19.18 4.42
C ARG A 59 -11.48 -19.12 2.90
N VAL A 60 -10.84 -18.19 2.20
CA VAL A 60 -10.99 -18.10 0.74
C VAL A 60 -10.36 -19.30 0.05
N ALA A 61 -9.17 -19.73 0.47
CA ALA A 61 -8.52 -20.92 -0.06
C ALA A 61 -9.37 -22.19 0.13
N GLU A 62 -9.88 -22.42 1.34
CA GLU A 62 -10.74 -23.55 1.70
C GLU A 62 -12.01 -23.62 0.85
N ARG A 63 -12.56 -22.46 0.48
CA ARG A 63 -13.81 -22.36 -0.29
C ARG A 63 -13.61 -22.35 -1.80
N ASN A 64 -12.37 -22.29 -2.28
CA ASN A 64 -12.04 -22.22 -3.70
C ASN A 64 -10.93 -23.21 -4.10
N PRO A 65 -11.00 -24.50 -3.71
CA PRO A 65 -9.89 -25.44 -3.89
C PRO A 65 -9.45 -25.62 -5.36
N SER A 66 -10.39 -25.58 -6.31
CA SER A 66 -10.09 -25.71 -7.73
C SER A 66 -9.42 -24.48 -8.36
N GLY A 67 -9.51 -23.32 -7.73
CA GLY A 67 -8.85 -22.08 -8.20
C GLY A 67 -7.49 -21.84 -7.57
N MET A 68 -7.14 -22.60 -6.53
CA MET A 68 -5.91 -22.42 -5.77
C MET A 68 -4.71 -23.00 -6.52
N LEU A 69 -3.66 -22.20 -6.65
CA LEU A 69 -2.36 -22.70 -7.07
C LEU A 69 -1.70 -23.44 -5.90
N HIS A 70 -1.39 -24.70 -6.11
CA HIS A 70 -0.64 -25.53 -5.16
C HIS A 70 0.84 -25.52 -5.53
N GLY A 71 1.70 -24.92 -4.70
CA GLY A 71 3.15 -24.88 -4.92
C GLY A 71 3.73 -23.47 -4.95
N ILE A 72 4.79 -23.27 -5.73
CA ILE A 72 5.51 -21.99 -5.83
C ILE A 72 4.87 -21.15 -6.94
N PRO A 73 4.50 -19.88 -6.67
CA PRO A 73 4.06 -18.94 -7.70
C PRO A 73 5.05 -18.84 -8.86
N GLN A 74 4.56 -18.60 -10.07
CA GLN A 74 5.44 -18.32 -11.22
C GLN A 74 6.25 -17.03 -10.97
N ALA A 75 7.44 -16.91 -11.57
CA ALA A 75 8.35 -15.79 -11.32
C ALA A 75 7.73 -14.43 -11.70
N MET A 76 6.96 -14.39 -12.79
CA MET A 76 6.28 -13.19 -13.26
C MET A 76 4.77 -13.46 -13.33
N LEU A 77 4.01 -12.98 -12.36
CA LEU A 77 2.55 -13.18 -12.30
C LEU A 77 1.87 -12.63 -13.55
N ARG A 78 0.80 -13.32 -13.98
CA ARG A 78 -0.13 -12.81 -15.00
C ARG A 78 -0.84 -11.55 -14.49
N SER A 79 -1.33 -11.60 -13.26
CA SER A 79 -2.05 -10.49 -12.63
C SER A 79 -1.93 -10.53 -11.11
N LEU A 80 -1.79 -9.36 -10.50
CA LEU A 80 -2.06 -9.16 -9.07
C LEU A 80 -3.33 -8.32 -8.97
N VAL A 81 -4.39 -8.91 -8.43
CA VAL A 81 -5.65 -8.21 -8.16
C VAL A 81 -5.75 -7.95 -6.68
N VAL A 82 -5.75 -6.68 -6.27
CA VAL A 82 -6.02 -6.28 -4.89
C VAL A 82 -7.50 -5.94 -4.76
N VAL A 83 -8.23 -6.68 -3.94
CA VAL A 83 -9.64 -6.40 -3.62
C VAL A 83 -9.72 -5.69 -2.29
N ALA A 84 -10.38 -4.54 -2.25
CA ALA A 84 -10.82 -3.89 -1.02
C ALA A 84 -12.21 -4.36 -0.65
N PHE A 85 -12.43 -4.70 0.61
CA PHE A 85 -13.72 -5.17 1.09
C PHE A 85 -13.97 -4.80 2.54
N THR A 86 -15.26 -4.78 2.88
CA THR A 86 -15.74 -4.45 4.23
C THR A 86 -16.47 -5.65 4.80
N VAL A 87 -16.16 -5.99 6.05
CA VAL A 87 -16.79 -7.07 6.80
C VAL A 87 -17.42 -6.48 8.05
N ASP A 88 -18.62 -6.94 8.43
CA ASP A 88 -19.22 -6.55 9.71
C ASP A 88 -18.77 -7.48 10.85
N GLY A 89 -19.15 -7.14 12.09
CA GLY A 89 -18.80 -7.92 13.28
C GLY A 89 -19.27 -9.37 13.30
N SER A 90 -20.18 -9.80 12.40
CA SER A 90 -20.58 -11.21 12.28
C SER A 90 -19.85 -11.96 11.17
N GLY A 91 -18.91 -11.32 10.46
CA GLY A 91 -18.18 -11.92 9.35
C GLY A 91 -18.90 -11.82 8.01
N ARG A 92 -20.00 -11.06 7.90
CA ARG A 92 -20.72 -10.89 6.64
C ARG A 92 -20.00 -9.85 5.78
N LEU A 93 -19.82 -10.19 4.51
CA LEU A 93 -19.28 -9.29 3.50
C LEU A 93 -20.30 -8.19 3.19
N VAL A 94 -19.97 -6.94 3.52
CA VAL A 94 -20.82 -5.76 3.32
C VAL A 94 -20.59 -5.15 1.94
N ASN A 95 -19.33 -5.07 1.51
CA ASN A 95 -18.93 -4.56 0.21
C ASN A 95 -17.63 -5.23 -0.26
N ALA A 96 -17.42 -5.29 -1.58
CA ALA A 96 -16.17 -5.73 -2.19
C ALA A 96 -15.99 -5.09 -3.58
N SER A 97 -14.80 -4.56 -3.84
CA SER A 97 -14.42 -3.90 -5.09
C SER A 97 -12.94 -4.09 -5.40
N VAL A 98 -12.58 -4.11 -6.68
CA VAL A 98 -11.17 -4.08 -7.10
C VAL A 98 -10.58 -2.72 -6.73
N TYR A 99 -9.48 -2.74 -5.99
CA TYR A 99 -8.70 -1.56 -5.63
C TYR A 99 -7.54 -1.33 -6.59
N ARG A 100 -6.82 -2.39 -6.96
CA ARG A 100 -5.74 -2.37 -7.95
C ARG A 100 -5.73 -3.65 -8.79
N SER A 101 -5.37 -3.50 -10.05
CA SER A 101 -5.13 -4.59 -11.00
C SER A 101 -4.30 -4.06 -12.17
N ASN A 102 -3.94 -4.94 -13.11
CA ASN A 102 -3.38 -4.57 -14.41
C ASN A 102 -4.45 -4.49 -15.53
N GLY A 103 -5.75 -4.48 -15.19
CA GLY A 103 -6.86 -4.44 -16.16
C GLY A 103 -7.26 -5.81 -16.72
N ASP A 104 -6.76 -6.90 -16.14
CA ASP A 104 -7.19 -8.25 -16.49
C ASP A 104 -8.59 -8.54 -15.93
N SER A 105 -9.59 -8.30 -16.77
CA SER A 105 -11.01 -8.42 -16.38
C SER A 105 -11.42 -9.83 -15.91
N GLU A 106 -10.77 -10.88 -16.41
CA GLU A 106 -11.05 -12.26 -15.98
C GLU A 106 -10.50 -12.50 -14.57
N ALA A 107 -9.26 -12.10 -14.32
CA ALA A 107 -8.65 -12.19 -12.99
C ALA A 107 -9.42 -11.36 -11.96
N GLU A 108 -9.86 -10.16 -12.32
CA GLU A 108 -10.69 -9.30 -11.47
C GLU A 108 -12.02 -9.96 -11.10
N ALA A 109 -12.71 -10.53 -12.10
CA ALA A 109 -13.97 -11.23 -11.89
C ALA A 109 -13.79 -12.46 -10.99
N LEU A 110 -12.73 -13.25 -11.21
CA LEU A 110 -12.40 -14.43 -10.41
C LEU A 110 -12.05 -14.06 -8.95
N ALA A 111 -11.30 -12.98 -8.73
CA ALA A 111 -10.98 -12.50 -7.38
C ALA A 111 -12.24 -12.11 -6.61
N LEU A 112 -13.12 -11.29 -7.20
CA LEU A 112 -14.38 -10.90 -6.58
C LEU A 112 -15.32 -12.10 -6.35
N ALA A 113 -15.41 -13.01 -7.31
CA ALA A 113 -16.27 -14.19 -7.22
C ALA A 113 -15.78 -15.17 -6.13
N SER A 114 -14.47 -15.42 -6.04
CA SER A 114 -13.88 -16.29 -5.02
C SER A 114 -14.05 -15.72 -3.62
N LEU A 115 -13.87 -14.40 -3.43
CA LEU A 115 -14.17 -13.74 -2.15
C LEU A 115 -15.64 -13.88 -1.77
N ARG A 116 -16.57 -13.55 -2.68
CA ARG A 116 -18.02 -13.63 -2.43
C ARG A 116 -18.48 -15.04 -2.09
N ARG A 117 -17.93 -16.06 -2.77
CA ARG A 117 -18.21 -17.48 -2.49
C ARG A 117 -17.76 -17.91 -1.10
N SER A 118 -16.78 -17.22 -0.53
CA SER A 118 -16.18 -17.55 0.75
C SER A 118 -16.97 -17.02 1.95
N ALA A 119 -17.97 -16.17 1.69
CA ALA A 119 -18.85 -15.65 2.72
C ALA A 119 -19.69 -16.76 3.39
N PRO A 120 -19.97 -16.66 4.71
CA PRO A 120 -19.44 -15.65 5.62
C PRO A 120 -17.94 -15.87 5.90
N LEU A 121 -17.21 -14.77 6.06
CA LEU A 121 -15.81 -14.76 6.47
C LEU A 121 -15.70 -14.99 7.99
N PRO A 122 -14.51 -15.30 8.52
CA PRO A 122 -14.29 -15.32 9.97
C PRO A 122 -14.74 -14.00 10.60
N ALA A 123 -15.34 -14.05 11.79
CA ALA A 123 -15.76 -12.84 12.48
C ALA A 123 -14.52 -12.05 12.95
N PRO A 124 -14.41 -10.74 12.62
CA PRO A 124 -13.26 -9.95 13.02
C PRO A 124 -13.20 -9.75 14.54
N PRO A 125 -12.00 -9.72 15.15
CA PRO A 125 -11.84 -9.31 16.53
C PRO A 125 -12.47 -7.94 16.79
N SER A 126 -13.26 -7.81 17.86
CA SER A 126 -14.01 -6.57 18.17
C SER A 126 -13.14 -5.31 18.26
N ARG A 127 -11.85 -5.45 18.64
CA ARG A 127 -10.88 -4.34 18.71
C ARG A 127 -10.45 -3.77 17.36
N LEU A 128 -10.72 -4.50 16.27
CA LEU A 128 -10.47 -4.06 14.89
C LEU A 128 -11.68 -3.33 14.29
N LEU A 129 -12.87 -3.50 14.86
CA LEU A 129 -14.08 -2.87 14.34
C LEU A 129 -14.04 -1.34 14.56
N ASP A 130 -14.54 -0.62 13.57
CA ASP A 130 -14.78 0.82 13.63
C ASP A 130 -16.04 1.14 14.47
N GLY A 131 -16.39 2.44 14.56
CA GLY A 131 -17.58 2.89 15.28
C GLY A 131 -18.91 2.37 14.74
N ASN A 132 -18.92 1.81 13.51
CA ASN A 132 -20.09 1.22 12.88
C ASN A 132 -20.10 -0.32 12.99
N GLY A 133 -19.14 -0.91 13.72
CA GLY A 133 -19.03 -2.35 13.86
C GLY A 133 -18.52 -3.04 12.59
N ARG A 134 -17.73 -2.33 11.77
CA ARG A 134 -17.18 -2.83 10.49
C ARG A 134 -15.67 -2.77 10.47
N LEU A 135 -15.07 -3.61 9.64
CA LEU A 135 -13.65 -3.59 9.33
C LEU A 135 -13.48 -3.54 7.81
N GLU A 136 -12.75 -2.54 7.33
CA GLU A 136 -12.27 -2.48 5.95
C GLU A 136 -10.86 -3.04 5.87
N LEU A 137 -10.62 -3.89 4.87
CA LEU A 137 -9.32 -4.49 4.60
C LEU A 137 -9.15 -4.71 3.10
N MET A 138 -7.94 -5.09 2.71
CA MET A 138 -7.59 -5.44 1.33
C MET A 138 -6.96 -6.82 1.32
N GLU A 139 -7.09 -7.59 0.24
CA GLU A 139 -6.34 -8.84 0.05
C GLU A 139 -5.88 -8.93 -1.40
N GLY A 140 -4.74 -9.58 -1.65
CA GLY A 140 -4.17 -9.71 -2.98
C GLY A 140 -4.36 -11.12 -3.54
N TRP A 141 -4.87 -11.24 -4.76
CA TRP A 141 -4.90 -12.48 -5.53
C TRP A 141 -3.75 -12.45 -6.54
N LEU A 142 -2.80 -13.36 -6.38
CA LEU A 142 -1.63 -13.54 -7.22
C LEU A 142 -1.96 -14.61 -8.28
N PHE A 143 -2.35 -14.20 -9.49
CA PHE A 143 -2.75 -15.10 -10.57
C PHE A 143 -1.56 -15.51 -11.45
N ASN A 144 -1.52 -16.80 -11.78
CA ASN A 144 -0.67 -17.37 -12.81
C ASN A 144 -1.34 -17.37 -14.19
N ASP A 145 -0.59 -17.73 -15.23
CA ASP A 145 -1.07 -17.76 -16.61
C ASP A 145 -2.20 -18.79 -16.83
N ASP A 146 -2.21 -19.87 -16.05
CA ASP A 146 -3.23 -20.91 -16.06
C ASP A 146 -4.51 -20.54 -15.29
N GLY A 147 -4.57 -19.32 -14.73
CA GLY A 147 -5.73 -18.79 -14.02
C GLY A 147 -5.87 -19.24 -12.56
N HIS A 148 -4.97 -20.10 -12.07
CA HIS A 148 -4.89 -20.41 -10.64
C HIS A 148 -4.28 -19.23 -9.87
N PHE A 149 -4.67 -19.08 -8.60
CA PHE A 149 -4.20 -17.99 -7.75
C PHE A 149 -3.70 -18.44 -6.38
N GLN A 150 -2.88 -17.60 -5.76
CA GLN A 150 -2.62 -17.63 -4.31
C GLN A 150 -3.06 -16.31 -3.68
N LEU A 151 -3.38 -16.35 -2.39
CA LEU A 151 -3.65 -15.13 -1.64
C LEU A 151 -2.38 -14.60 -1.00
N GLN A 152 -2.14 -13.30 -1.13
CA GLN A 152 -0.92 -12.61 -0.70
C GLN A 152 -0.60 -12.89 0.77
N SER A 153 -1.61 -12.88 1.66
CA SER A 153 -1.42 -13.11 3.09
C SER A 153 -0.98 -14.54 3.44
N THR A 154 -1.17 -15.51 2.53
CA THR A 154 -0.80 -16.93 2.75
C THR A 154 0.18 -17.46 1.70
N ALA A 155 0.52 -16.65 0.71
CA ALA A 155 1.41 -17.05 -0.36
C ALA A 155 2.81 -17.27 0.21
N SER A 156 3.46 -18.34 -0.24
CA SER A 156 4.89 -18.50 -0.03
C SER A 156 5.62 -17.31 -0.64
N ALA A 157 6.67 -16.83 0.02
CA ALA A 157 7.49 -15.74 -0.50
C ALA A 157 7.83 -16.02 -1.97
N GLN A 158 7.48 -15.08 -2.86
CA GLN A 158 7.91 -15.18 -4.25
C GLN A 158 9.43 -15.16 -4.25
N ALA A 159 10.05 -16.07 -5.01
CA ALA A 159 11.51 -16.13 -5.11
C ALA A 159 12.04 -14.74 -5.50
N GLN A 160 12.72 -14.07 -4.57
CA GLN A 160 13.46 -12.85 -4.84
C GLN A 160 14.70 -13.25 -5.65
N SER A 161 14.55 -13.53 -6.94
CA SER A 161 15.69 -13.52 -7.86
C SER A 161 15.86 -12.09 -8.37
N ILE A 162 16.55 -11.28 -7.57
CA ILE A 162 17.27 -10.12 -8.07
C ILE A 162 18.73 -10.57 -8.06
N ASP A 163 19.25 -10.90 -9.23
CA ASP A 163 20.69 -11.01 -9.49
C ASP A 163 21.24 -9.60 -9.77
#